data_AF-A0AAN9FAQ2-F1
#
_entry.id   AF-A0AAN9FAQ2-F1
#
_cell.length_a   1.000
_cell.length_b   1.000
_cell.length_c   1.000
_cell.angle_alpha   90.00
_cell.angle_beta   90.00
_cell.angle_gamma   90.00
#
_symmetry.space_group_name_H-M   'P 1'
#
loop_
_entity.id
_entity.type
_entity.pdbx_description
1 polymer ?
#
loop_
_entity_poly.entity_id
_entity_poly.type
_entity_poly.pdbx_seq_one_letter_code
_entity_poly.pdbx_strand_id
1 'polypeptide(L)'
;MEAPNPSLVSDGLSLTFYLAPRDLPEGRNGGYYGLFNDTSCSSSYHIVVVEFDTHGSPDNSWDPAYQHIGINVNCLKSEKLTRWDARYYGEVAEVEISYIVSGEVDLKAILPEWVTVGFTGTLASTYRETHDVLNWEFASTLDTNNNVALENKARDIA
;
A
#
# COMPACT_ATOMS: atom_id res chain seq x y z
N MET A 1 -5.41 -0.34 13.72
CA MET A 1 -6.60 -0.89 13.00
C MET A 1 -6.68 -2.39 13.31
N GLU A 2 -7.83 -2.95 13.71
CA GLU A 2 -7.97 -4.42 13.88
C GLU A 2 -8.56 -5.06 12.62
N ALA A 3 -7.98 -6.19 12.17
CA ALA A 3 -8.42 -6.90 10.98
C ALA A 3 -9.81 -7.56 11.17
N PRO A 4 -10.67 -7.62 10.13
CA PRO A 4 -11.93 -8.34 10.20
C PRO A 4 -11.70 -9.87 10.13
N ASN A 5 -12.07 -10.55 11.21
CA ASN A 5 -12.30 -12.00 11.33
C ASN A 5 -11.05 -12.94 11.31
N PRO A 6 -10.76 -13.69 12.40
CA PRO A 6 -9.55 -14.52 12.54
C PRO A 6 -9.55 -15.87 11.79
N SER A 7 -10.58 -16.21 11.02
CA SER A 7 -10.68 -17.51 10.35
C SER A 7 -10.24 -17.43 8.88
N LEU A 8 -9.02 -17.92 8.62
CA LEU A 8 -8.31 -18.04 7.33
C LEU A 8 -7.45 -16.82 6.97
N VAL A 9 -6.31 -16.69 7.63
CA VAL A 9 -5.29 -15.70 7.31
C VAL A 9 -4.11 -16.44 6.68
N SER A 10 -3.75 -16.14 5.42
CA SER A 10 -2.43 -16.54 4.94
C SER A 10 -1.42 -15.73 5.72
N ASP A 11 -0.38 -16.37 6.26
CA ASP A 11 0.59 -15.72 7.13
C ASP A 11 1.28 -14.60 6.34
N GLY A 12 0.92 -13.36 6.63
CA GLY A 12 1.43 -12.17 5.99
C GLY A 12 1.17 -10.98 6.89
N LEU A 13 2.21 -10.19 7.10
CA LEU A 13 2.25 -9.10 8.05
C LEU A 13 2.74 -7.86 7.34
N SER A 14 1.84 -6.91 7.17
CA SER A 14 2.18 -5.69 6.44
C SER A 14 1.33 -4.52 6.89
N LEU A 15 1.95 -3.35 6.86
CA LEU A 15 1.26 -2.08 6.70
C LEU A 15 1.49 -1.63 5.26
N THR A 16 0.45 -1.13 4.60
CA THR A 16 0.57 -0.58 3.25
C THR A 16 0.05 0.84 3.19
N PHE A 17 0.64 1.66 2.33
CA PHE A 17 0.07 2.90 1.82
C PHE A 17 -0.26 2.70 0.33
N TYR A 18 -1.48 3.01 -0.10
CA TYR A 18 -1.90 2.72 -1.48
C TYR A 18 -2.56 3.90 -2.18
N LEU A 19 -2.49 3.89 -3.51
CA LEU A 19 -3.29 4.68 -4.45
C LEU A 19 -4.08 3.69 -5.32
N ALA A 20 -5.41 3.74 -5.29
CA ALA A 20 -6.27 2.80 -6.03
C ALA A 20 -7.56 3.47 -6.55
N PRO A 21 -8.30 2.88 -7.50
CA PRO A 21 -9.62 3.37 -7.87
C PRO A 21 -10.56 3.34 -6.66
N ARG A 22 -11.54 4.25 -6.63
CA ARG A 22 -12.55 4.32 -5.56
C ARG A 22 -13.29 3.00 -5.33
N ASP A 23 -13.58 2.30 -6.41
CA ASP A 23 -14.41 1.09 -6.41
C ASP A 23 -13.55 -0.18 -6.54
N LEU A 24 -12.30 -0.16 -6.03
CA LEU A 24 -11.46 -1.35 -6.00
C LEU A 24 -12.17 -2.44 -5.16
N PRO A 25 -12.46 -3.62 -5.74
CA PRO A 25 -13.03 -4.72 -4.97
C PRO A 25 -12.09 -5.15 -3.84
N GLU A 26 -12.65 -5.56 -2.69
CA GLU A 26 -11.85 -6.11 -1.60
C GLU A 26 -11.05 -7.33 -2.08
N GLY A 27 -9.73 -7.25 -1.91
CA GLY A 27 -8.83 -8.38 -2.12
C GLY A 27 -8.88 -9.37 -0.96
N ARG A 28 -8.00 -10.37 -1.02
CA ARG A 28 -7.86 -11.36 0.05
C ARG A 28 -7.16 -10.76 1.28
N ASN A 29 -7.46 -11.31 2.45
CA ASN A 29 -6.77 -10.97 3.70
C ASN A 29 -5.37 -11.61 3.77
N GLY A 30 -4.60 -11.26 4.82
CA GLY A 30 -3.28 -11.84 5.09
C GLY A 30 -2.19 -11.23 4.21
N GLY A 31 -1.35 -12.06 3.60
CA GLY A 31 -0.27 -11.61 2.70
C GLY A 31 -0.74 -10.95 1.40
N TYR A 32 -2.05 -10.78 1.19
CA TYR A 32 -2.65 -10.12 0.02
C TYR A 32 -3.16 -8.70 0.31
N TYR A 33 -2.95 -8.22 1.55
CA TYR A 33 -3.15 -6.83 2.00
C TYR A 33 -4.59 -6.31 1.98
N GLY A 34 -5.58 -7.17 1.66
CA GLY A 34 -6.94 -6.73 1.34
C GLY A 34 -7.05 -6.04 -0.02
N LEU A 35 -6.00 -6.10 -0.85
CA LEU A 35 -5.88 -5.36 -2.11
C LEU A 35 -5.77 -6.28 -3.34
N PHE A 36 -5.24 -7.49 -3.16
CA PHE A 36 -4.97 -8.42 -4.27
C PHE A 36 -5.80 -9.71 -4.15
N ASN A 37 -6.23 -10.26 -5.29
CA ASN A 37 -6.98 -11.54 -5.30
C ASN A 37 -6.06 -12.77 -5.33
N ASP A 38 -4.87 -12.62 -5.89
CA ASP A 38 -3.85 -13.64 -6.02
C ASP A 38 -2.48 -12.99 -6.28
N THR A 39 -1.48 -13.80 -6.60
CA THR A 39 -0.10 -13.35 -6.87
C THR A 39 0.13 -12.92 -8.33
N SER A 40 -0.89 -13.00 -9.19
CA SER A 40 -0.76 -12.62 -10.60
C SER A 40 -0.78 -11.11 -10.77
N CYS A 41 0.09 -10.62 -11.66
CA CYS A 41 0.14 -9.20 -11.99
C CYS A 41 -0.93 -8.89 -13.06
N SER A 42 -1.73 -7.85 -12.84
CA SER A 42 -2.75 -7.41 -13.80
C SER A 42 -2.89 -5.89 -13.80
N SER A 43 -2.75 -5.27 -14.98
CA SER A 43 -2.99 -3.83 -15.16
C SER A 43 -4.42 -3.40 -14.86
N SER A 44 -5.37 -4.34 -14.73
CA SER A 44 -6.74 -4.05 -14.33
C SER A 44 -6.89 -3.61 -12.88
N TYR A 45 -5.89 -3.85 -12.02
CA TYR A 45 -5.94 -3.40 -10.63
C TYR A 45 -5.86 -1.88 -10.52
N HIS A 46 -5.14 -1.23 -11.43
CA HIS A 46 -4.85 0.21 -11.41
C HIS A 46 -4.41 0.68 -10.02
N ILE A 47 -3.46 -0.03 -9.42
CA ILE A 47 -3.03 0.19 -8.04
C ILE A 47 -1.52 0.39 -7.95
N VAL A 48 -1.11 1.32 -7.09
CA VAL A 48 0.26 1.46 -6.63
C VAL A 48 0.26 1.35 -5.11
N VAL A 49 1.14 0.52 -4.58
CA VAL A 49 1.27 0.24 -3.14
C VAL A 49 2.70 0.47 -2.72
N VAL A 50 2.88 1.09 -1.55
CA VAL A 50 4.12 1.02 -0.78
C VAL A 50 3.86 0.09 0.39
N GLU A 51 4.54 -1.06 0.41
CA GLU A 51 4.42 -2.06 1.46
C GLU A 51 5.55 -1.94 2.48
N PHE A 52 5.21 -2.14 3.74
CA PHE A 52 6.11 -2.33 4.87
C PHE A 52 5.92 -3.78 5.32
N ASP A 53 6.55 -4.71 4.62
CA ASP A 53 6.37 -6.15 4.82
C ASP A 53 7.38 -6.68 5.83
N THR A 54 6.85 -7.24 6.91
CA THR A 54 7.63 -7.83 8.01
C THR A 54 7.74 -9.35 7.89
N HIS A 55 7.12 -9.98 6.88
CA HIS A 55 7.02 -11.42 6.73
C HIS A 55 7.10 -11.90 5.27
N GLY A 56 8.30 -12.32 4.86
CA GLY A 56 8.55 -12.84 3.52
C GLY A 56 8.66 -14.37 3.43
N SER A 57 9.49 -14.85 2.50
CA SER A 57 9.73 -16.28 2.25
C SER A 57 10.29 -17.02 3.48
N PRO A 58 9.94 -18.31 3.72
CA PRO A 58 9.27 -19.25 2.82
C PRO A 58 7.75 -19.19 2.78
N ASP A 59 7.12 -18.52 3.75
CA ASP A 59 5.67 -18.52 3.91
C ASP A 59 4.99 -17.71 2.77
N ASN A 60 5.58 -16.57 2.39
CA ASN A 60 5.21 -15.82 1.19
C ASN A 60 6.22 -16.06 0.07
N SER A 61 5.86 -16.89 -0.92
CA SER A 61 6.78 -17.32 -1.97
C SER A 61 7.09 -16.24 -3.02
N TRP A 62 6.40 -15.10 -3.00
CA TRP A 62 6.65 -13.97 -3.89
C TRP A 62 7.70 -12.99 -3.35
N ASP A 63 7.99 -13.05 -2.05
CA ASP A 63 8.88 -12.12 -1.34
C ASP A 63 10.27 -12.70 -1.07
N PRO A 64 11.27 -11.84 -0.79
CA PRO A 64 12.55 -12.30 -0.26
C PRO A 64 12.40 -12.89 1.15
N ALA A 65 13.41 -13.64 1.60
CA ALA A 65 13.47 -14.18 2.96
C ALA A 65 13.90 -13.14 4.03
N TYR A 66 13.52 -11.88 3.83
CA TYR A 66 13.82 -10.78 4.75
C TYR A 66 12.73 -9.70 4.69
N GLN A 67 12.67 -8.92 5.76
CA GLN A 67 11.77 -7.77 5.90
C GLN A 67 12.16 -6.65 4.96
N HIS A 68 11.18 -6.03 4.32
CA HIS A 68 11.47 -5.09 3.26
C HIS A 68 10.42 -3.99 3.17
N ILE A 69 10.84 -2.90 2.54
CA ILE A 69 9.93 -1.89 2.03
C ILE A 69 9.89 -2.06 0.52
N GLY A 70 8.69 -2.15 -0.02
CA GLY A 70 8.44 -2.50 -1.41
C GLY A 70 7.56 -1.49 -2.12
N ILE A 71 7.72 -1.40 -3.45
CA ILE A 71 6.84 -0.65 -4.35
C ILE A 71 6.17 -1.67 -5.27
N ASN A 72 4.87 -1.83 -5.11
CA ASN A 72 4.07 -2.78 -5.86
C ASN A 72 3.22 -2.02 -6.89
N VAL A 73 3.32 -2.43 -8.16
CA VAL A 73 2.59 -1.80 -9.27
C VAL A 73 1.74 -2.87 -9.93
N ASN A 74 0.42 -2.79 -9.77
CA ASN A 74 -0.53 -3.73 -10.38
C ASN A 74 -0.27 -5.22 -10.08
N CYS A 75 0.53 -5.51 -9.06
CA CYS A 75 0.95 -6.86 -8.70
C CYS A 75 1.20 -6.93 -7.21
N LEU A 76 0.97 -8.10 -6.61
CA LEU A 76 1.34 -8.32 -5.20
C LEU A 76 2.85 -8.33 -5.02
N LYS A 77 3.61 -8.87 -5.98
CA LYS A 77 5.07 -8.87 -5.91
C LYS A 77 5.63 -7.47 -6.20
N SER A 78 6.48 -6.99 -5.31
CA SER A 78 7.21 -5.73 -5.48
C SER A 78 8.00 -5.66 -6.79
N GLU A 79 7.88 -4.53 -7.50
CA GLU A 79 8.72 -4.19 -8.65
C GLU A 79 10.11 -3.74 -8.19
N LYS A 80 10.14 -2.97 -7.10
CA LYS A 80 11.36 -2.54 -6.41
C LYS A 80 11.19 -2.71 -4.93
N LEU A 81 12.26 -3.16 -4.27
CA LEU A 81 12.26 -3.30 -2.83
C LEU A 81 13.65 -3.03 -2.26
N THR A 82 13.67 -2.67 -0.99
CA THR A 82 14.90 -2.56 -0.20
C THR A 82 14.71 -3.30 1.11
N ARG A 83 15.79 -3.87 1.64
CA ARG A 83 15.77 -4.46 2.97
C ARG A 83 15.41 -3.38 4.00
N TRP A 84 14.55 -3.74 4.93
CA TRP A 84 14.14 -2.91 6.05
C TRP A 84 14.45 -3.63 7.36
N ASP A 85 15.27 -2.99 8.20
CA ASP A 85 15.55 -3.51 9.54
C ASP A 85 14.45 -2.98 10.49
N ALA A 86 13.26 -3.57 10.38
CA ALA A 86 12.10 -3.17 11.17
C ALA A 86 12.40 -3.27 12.66
N ARG A 87 12.02 -2.21 13.40
CA ARG A 87 12.15 -2.18 14.86
C ARG A 87 10.80 -2.48 15.48
N TYR A 88 10.85 -3.29 16.53
CA TYR A 88 9.68 -3.80 17.24
C TYR A 88 9.56 -3.16 18.63
N TYR A 89 8.47 -3.46 19.33
CA TYR A 89 8.23 -3.06 20.73
C TYR A 89 7.97 -1.57 20.94
N GLY A 90 7.19 -0.95 20.05
CA GLY A 90 6.71 0.44 20.20
C GLY A 90 7.68 1.50 19.69
N GLU A 91 8.78 1.09 19.06
CA GLU A 91 9.64 1.98 18.30
C GLU A 91 8.85 2.61 17.14
N VAL A 92 9.05 3.90 16.91
CA VAL A 92 8.33 4.66 15.89
C VAL A 92 9.21 4.83 14.67
N ALA A 93 8.67 4.50 13.49
CA ALA A 93 9.29 4.81 12.22
C ALA A 93 8.67 6.09 11.63
N GLU A 94 9.52 7.05 11.25
CA GLU A 94 9.12 8.19 10.44
C GLU A 94 9.26 7.84 8.96
N VAL A 95 8.18 8.03 8.20
CA VAL A 95 8.09 7.66 6.78
C VAL A 95 7.68 8.89 5.98
N GLU A 96 8.47 9.20 4.95
CA GLU A 96 8.15 10.21 3.96
C GLU A 96 8.07 9.56 2.58
N ILE A 97 6.91 9.68 1.92
CA ILE A 97 6.68 9.18 0.56
C ILE A 97 6.47 10.38 -0.34
N SER A 98 7.47 10.67 -1.18
CA SER A 98 7.39 11.74 -2.18
C SER A 98 7.26 11.14 -3.58
N TYR A 99 6.27 11.60 -4.34
CA TYR A 99 6.16 11.31 -5.76
C TYR A 99 6.19 12.60 -6.57
N ILE A 100 7.04 12.63 -7.60
CA ILE A 100 7.09 13.69 -8.60
C ILE A 100 6.73 13.06 -9.95
N VAL A 101 5.89 13.73 -10.75
CA VAL A 101 5.42 13.30 -12.08
C VAL A 101 6.54 13.39 -13.14
N SER A 102 7.66 12.75 -12.83
CA SER A 102 8.86 12.54 -13.64
C SER A 102 9.70 11.37 -13.11
N GLY A 103 9.22 10.65 -12.08
CA GLY A 103 9.91 9.55 -11.41
C GLY A 103 9.81 8.23 -12.17
N GLU A 104 10.40 7.18 -11.59
CA GLU A 104 10.51 5.85 -12.21
C GLU A 104 9.16 5.12 -12.38
N VAL A 105 8.13 5.50 -11.62
CA VAL A 105 6.76 4.98 -11.76
C VAL A 105 5.93 6.05 -12.46
N ASP A 106 5.34 5.78 -13.62
CA ASP A 106 4.45 6.73 -14.29
C ASP A 106 3.00 6.53 -13.80
N LEU A 107 2.58 7.31 -12.79
CA LEU A 107 1.22 7.19 -12.23
C LEU A 107 0.14 7.45 -13.28
N LYS A 108 0.42 8.26 -14.31
CA LYS A 108 -0.55 8.57 -15.37
C LYS A 108 -0.81 7.36 -16.28
N ALA A 109 0.18 6.48 -16.42
CA ALA A 109 0.04 5.24 -17.18
C ALA A 109 -0.66 4.12 -16.37
N ILE A 110 -0.68 4.23 -15.05
CA ILE A 110 -1.12 3.17 -14.14
C ILE A 110 -2.51 3.45 -13.55
N LEU A 111 -2.73 4.65 -13.03
CA LEU A 111 -3.92 5.01 -12.24
C LEU A 111 -4.97 5.75 -13.10
N PRO A 112 -6.27 5.60 -12.77
CA PRO A 112 -7.28 6.51 -13.29
C PRO A 112 -7.08 7.93 -12.74
N GLU A 113 -7.78 8.89 -13.33
CA GLU A 113 -7.73 10.30 -12.90
C GLU A 113 -8.15 10.49 -11.43
N TRP A 114 -9.10 9.69 -10.95
CA TRP A 114 -9.61 9.76 -9.58
C TRP A 114 -9.27 8.50 -8.81
N VAL A 115 -8.51 8.68 -7.74
CA VAL A 115 -8.08 7.60 -6.85
C VAL A 115 -8.47 7.88 -5.40
N THR A 116 -8.48 6.83 -4.62
CA THR A 116 -8.48 6.86 -3.16
C THR A 116 -7.07 6.60 -2.67
N VAL A 117 -6.67 7.31 -1.62
CA VAL A 117 -5.45 7.06 -0.86
C VAL A 117 -5.82 6.51 0.51
N GLY A 118 -5.03 5.58 1.01
CA GLY A 118 -5.31 4.99 2.31
C GLY A 118 -4.24 4.05 2.79
N PHE A 119 -4.53 3.41 3.92
CA PHE A 119 -3.70 2.37 4.50
C PHE A 119 -4.48 1.07 4.63
N THR A 120 -3.78 -0.05 4.44
CA THR A 120 -4.26 -1.35 4.91
C THR A 120 -3.26 -1.95 5.88
N GLY A 121 -3.73 -2.79 6.79
CA GLY A 121 -2.89 -3.49 7.75
C GLY A 121 -3.35 -4.94 7.86
N THR A 122 -2.41 -5.88 7.75
CA THR A 122 -2.70 -7.31 7.87
C THR A 122 -1.90 -7.94 8.98
N LEU A 123 -2.53 -8.89 9.66
CA LEU A 123 -1.98 -9.61 10.79
C LEU A 123 -1.91 -11.09 10.43
N ALA A 124 -0.87 -11.82 10.85
CA ALA A 124 -0.80 -13.26 10.68
C ALA A 124 -1.53 -13.96 11.84
N SER A 125 -1.99 -15.17 11.57
CA SER A 125 -2.71 -15.98 12.58
C SER A 125 -1.77 -16.47 13.68
N THR A 126 -0.52 -16.75 13.30
CA THR A 126 0.53 -17.34 14.12
C THR A 126 1.46 -16.30 14.74
N TYR A 127 1.78 -15.23 14.00
CA TYR A 127 2.62 -14.12 14.45
C TYR A 127 1.76 -12.87 14.59
N ARG A 128 1.56 -12.41 15.84
CA ARG A 128 0.77 -11.22 16.12
C ARG A 128 1.68 -10.01 16.30
N GLU A 129 1.54 -9.05 15.40
CA GLU A 129 1.97 -7.68 15.59
C GLU A 129 0.78 -6.73 15.43
N THR A 130 0.98 -5.45 15.68
CA THR A 130 -0.02 -4.42 15.40
C THR A 130 0.63 -3.35 14.55
N HIS A 131 -0.13 -2.80 13.61
CA HIS A 131 0.28 -1.69 12.78
C HIS A 131 -0.58 -0.47 13.11
N ASP A 132 0.06 0.54 13.68
CA ASP A 132 -0.60 1.77 14.12
C ASP A 132 0.02 2.97 13.42
N VAL A 133 -0.81 3.71 12.69
CA VAL A 133 -0.45 5.01 12.12
C VAL A 133 -0.79 6.07 13.15
N LEU A 134 0.24 6.68 13.74
CA LEU A 134 0.06 7.64 14.83
C LEU A 134 -0.39 9.02 14.34
N ASN A 135 0.12 9.44 13.19
CA ASN A 135 -0.25 10.67 12.52
C ASN A 135 -0.06 10.51 11.00
N TRP A 136 -0.80 11.25 10.21
CA TRP A 136 -0.64 11.28 8.76
C TRP A 136 -0.91 12.66 8.21
N GLU A 137 -0.03 13.11 7.31
CA GLU A 137 -0.19 14.29 6.49
C GLU A 137 -0.12 13.89 5.02
N PHE A 138 -1.00 14.45 4.19
CA PHE A 138 -1.03 14.21 2.76
C PHE A 138 -1.23 15.53 2.02
N ALA A 139 -0.36 15.77 1.04
CA ALA A 139 -0.46 16.89 0.13
C ALA A 139 -0.27 16.41 -1.32
N SER A 140 -1.12 16.90 -2.22
CA SER A 140 -0.96 16.70 -3.66
C SER A 140 -1.12 18.03 -4.38
N THR A 141 -0.41 18.18 -5.48
CA THR A 141 -0.53 19.33 -6.37
C THR A 141 -0.47 18.85 -7.80
N LEU A 142 -1.25 19.49 -8.67
CA LEU A 142 -1.13 19.35 -10.11
C LEU A 142 -0.57 20.66 -10.63
N ASP A 143 0.68 20.64 -11.13
CA ASP A 143 1.27 21.82 -11.74
C ASP A 143 0.63 22.05 -13.11
N THR A 144 -0.47 22.82 -13.11
CA THR A 144 -1.06 23.30 -14.35
C THR A 144 -0.31 24.56 -14.76
N ASN A 145 0.54 24.46 -15.77
CA ASN A 145 1.17 25.61 -16.44
C ASN A 145 0.16 26.59 -17.11
N ASN A 146 -1.12 26.52 -16.74
CA ASN A 146 -2.22 27.36 -17.20
C ASN A 146 -2.87 28.02 -15.98
N ASN A 147 -3.03 29.34 -16.02
CA ASN A 147 -3.78 30.15 -15.06
C ASN A 147 -5.29 29.80 -15.05
N VAL A 148 -5.65 28.57 -14.67
CA VAL A 148 -7.02 28.15 -14.44
C VAL A 148 -7.09 27.71 -12.99
N ALA A 149 -7.82 28.48 -12.18
CA ALA A 149 -8.05 28.15 -10.78
C ALA A 149 -8.64 26.73 -10.68
N LEU A 150 -7.93 25.84 -9.99
CA LEU A 150 -8.43 24.51 -9.67
C LEU A 150 -9.53 24.68 -8.61
N GLU A 151 -10.78 24.35 -8.97
CA GLU A 151 -11.82 24.12 -7.96
C GLU A 151 -11.46 22.86 -7.19
N ASN A 152 -10.93 23.02 -5.97
CA ASN A 152 -10.86 21.93 -5.00
C ASN A 152 -12.29 21.52 -4.63
N LYS A 153 -12.86 20.56 -5.36
CA LYS A 153 -14.08 19.85 -4.93
C LYS A 153 -13.71 18.81 -3.88
N ALA A 154 -13.31 19.29 -2.70
CA ALA A 154 -13.44 18.49 -1.50
C ALA A 154 -14.94 18.25 -1.30
N ARG A 155 -15.37 16.99 -1.46
CA ARG A 155 -16.67 16.57 -0.96
C ARG A 155 -16.46 16.10 0.46
N ASP A 156 -17.01 16.84 1.41
CA ASP A 156 -17.19 16.37 2.78
C ASP A 156 -17.98 15.05 2.73
N ILE A 157 -17.40 13.99 3.28
CA ILE A 157 -18.09 12.73 3.50
C ILE A 157 -18.66 12.81 4.92
N ALA A 158 -19.99 12.76 5.02
CA ALA A 158 -20.74 12.66 6.27
C ALA A 158 -20.73 11.24 6.83
#